data_AF-A0A1G1C068-F1
#
_entry.id   AF-A0A1G1C068-F1
#
_cell.length_a   1.000
_cell.length_b   1.000
_cell.length_c   1.000
_cell.angle_alpha   90.00
_cell.angle_beta   90.00
_cell.angle_gamma   90.00
#
_symmetry.space_group_name_H-M   'P 1'
#
loop_
_entity.id
_entity.type
_entity.pdbx_description
1 polymer ?
#
loop_
_entity_poly.entity_id
_entity_poly.type
_entity_poly.pdbx_seq_one_letter_code
_entity_poly.pdbx_strand_id
1 'polypeptide(L)'
;MNPRVKSVRPLPAYRLHLEFTNGEVGVFDCSRLLDVGVFQELKDVQYFNQVHVFLGSVAWPHEQDICPDTLYMDSTRTRADAA
;
A
#
# COMPACT_ATOMS: atom_id res chain seq x y z
N MET A 1 16.31 -9.73 1.42
CA MET A 1 14.85 -9.67 1.67
C MET A 1 14.49 -8.21 1.82
N ASN A 2 13.50 -7.70 1.08
CA ASN A 2 13.07 -6.33 1.22
C ASN A 2 12.41 -6.11 2.61
N PRO A 3 12.43 -4.88 3.14
CA PRO A 3 11.78 -4.59 4.40
C PRO A 3 10.26 -4.79 4.28
N ARG A 4 9.62 -5.15 5.39
CA ARG A 4 8.19 -5.43 5.45
C ARG A 4 7.40 -4.16 5.75
N VAL A 5 6.11 -4.15 5.44
CA VAL A 5 5.23 -3.04 5.81
C VAL A 5 5.00 -3.09 7.32
N LYS A 6 5.30 -1.98 7.99
CA LYS A 6 5.09 -1.75 9.42
C LYS A 6 3.77 -1.02 9.68
N SER A 7 3.46 0.00 8.87
CA SER A 7 2.20 0.73 8.95
C SER A 7 1.72 1.15 7.57
N VAL A 8 0.40 1.29 7.40
CA VAL A 8 -0.25 1.74 6.17
C VAL A 8 -1.27 2.81 6.50
N ARG A 9 -1.38 3.82 5.62
CA ARG A 9 -2.47 4.80 5.63
C ARG A 9 -2.99 5.01 4.21
N PRO A 10 -4.30 4.90 3.97
CA PRO A 10 -4.86 5.25 2.67
C PRO A 10 -4.75 6.76 2.42
N LEU A 11 -4.50 7.13 1.17
CA LEU A 11 -4.41 8.50 0.68
C LEU A 11 -5.41 8.70 -0.47
N PRO A 12 -5.78 9.96 -0.77
CA PRO A 12 -6.58 10.27 -1.95
C PRO A 12 -5.95 9.76 -3.26
N ALA A 13 -6.82 9.51 -4.24
CA ALA A 13 -6.49 8.94 -5.54
C ALA A 13 -5.90 7.52 -5.46
N TYR A 14 -6.47 6.67 -4.59
CA TYR A 14 -6.10 5.25 -4.45
C TYR A 14 -4.62 5.01 -4.19
N ARG A 15 -4.02 5.86 -3.35
CA ARG A 15 -2.61 5.74 -2.95
C ARG A 15 -2.51 5.21 -1.53
N LEU A 16 -1.41 4.52 -1.24
CA LEU A 16 -1.08 4.04 0.08
C LEU A 16 0.21 4.70 0.55
N HIS A 17 0.17 5.32 1.72
CA HIS A 17 1.35 5.71 2.45
C HIS A 17 1.84 4.53 3.29
N LEU A 18 3.05 4.06 3.03
CA LEU A 18 3.65 2.89 3.65
C LEU A 18 4.85 3.31 4.49
N GLU A 19 4.91 2.81 5.72
CA GLU A 19 6.12 2.82 6.54
C GLU A 19 6.68 1.40 6.56
N PHE A 20 7.96 1.25 6.26
CA PHE A 20 8.63 -0.04 6.24
C PHE A 20 9.39 -0.30 7.54
N THR A 21 9.69 -1.57 7.83
CA THR A 21 10.38 -1.97 9.07
C THR A 21 11.80 -1.42 9.21
N ASN A 22 12.42 -0.95 8.12
CA ASN A 22 13.72 -0.29 8.14
C ASN A 22 13.64 1.24 8.34
N GLY A 23 12.43 1.78 8.57
CA GLY A 23 12.20 3.22 8.76
C GLY A 23 12.01 4.00 7.46
N GLU A 24 12.12 3.36 6.29
CA GLU A 24 11.79 4.01 5.03
C GLU A 24 10.29 4.25 4.91
N VAL A 25 9.95 5.28 4.14
CA VAL A 25 8.58 5.63 3.82
C VAL A 25 8.42 5.68 2.31
N GLY A 26 7.30 5.14 1.82
CA GLY A 26 6.97 5.14 0.40
C GLY A 26 5.50 5.42 0.15
N VAL A 27 5.19 5.89 -1.05
CA VAL A 27 3.83 5.99 -1.56
C VAL A 27 3.65 5.00 -2.71
N PHE A 28 2.68 4.10 -2.57
CA PHE A 28 2.31 3.14 -3.61
C PHE A 28 0.99 3.58 -4.26
N ASP A 29 0.92 3.52 -5.60
CA ASP A 29 -0.26 3.89 -6.37
C ASP A 29 -1.04 2.64 -6.81
N CYS A 30 -2.21 2.43 -6.19
CA CYS A 30 -3.09 1.30 -6.51
C CYS A 30 -3.96 1.55 -7.74
N SER A 31 -3.92 2.73 -8.36
CA SER A 31 -4.80 3.07 -9.50
C SER A 31 -4.65 2.09 -10.67
N ARG A 32 -3.44 1.55 -10.87
CA ARG A 32 -3.16 0.55 -11.92
C ARG A 32 -3.77 -0.82 -11.63
N LEU A 33 -4.08 -1.10 -10.37
CA LEU A 33 -4.66 -2.37 -9.93
C LEU A 33 -6.18 -2.37 -10.01
N LEU A 34 -6.83 -1.20 -10.05
CA LEU A 34 -8.29 -1.09 -9.94
C LEU A 34 -9.04 -1.85 -11.05
N ASP A 35 -8.44 -2.06 -12.21
CA ASP A 35 -9.08 -2.80 -13.31
C ASP A 35 -8.67 -4.30 -13.36
N VAL A 36 -7.87 -4.76 -12.40
CA VAL A 36 -7.28 -6.10 -12.39
C VAL A 36 -8.04 -7.02 -11.44
N GLY A 37 -8.84 -7.94 -11.99
CA GLY A 37 -9.41 -9.08 -11.26
C GLY A 37 -10.07 -8.70 -9.93
N VAL A 38 -9.62 -9.30 -8.83
CA VAL A 38 -10.17 -9.11 -7.47
C VAL A 38 -9.99 -7.69 -6.91
N PHE A 39 -9.12 -6.87 -7.50
CA PHE A 39 -8.89 -5.49 -7.04
C PHE A 39 -9.95 -4.50 -7.53
N GLN A 40 -10.93 -4.92 -8.33
CA GLN A 40 -12.02 -4.04 -8.75
C GLN A 40 -12.86 -3.51 -7.57
N GLU A 41 -12.90 -4.24 -6.46
CA GLU A 41 -13.56 -3.79 -5.23
C GLU A 41 -12.90 -2.55 -4.62
N LEU A 42 -11.60 -2.35 -4.88
CA LEU A 42 -10.87 -1.17 -4.43
C LEU A 42 -11.35 0.13 -5.08
N LYS A 43 -12.18 0.07 -6.14
CA LYS A 43 -12.82 1.25 -6.72
C LYS A 43 -13.77 1.94 -5.74
N ASP A 44 -14.38 1.17 -4.82
CA ASP A 44 -15.11 1.76 -3.71
C ASP A 44 -14.11 2.35 -2.71
N VAL A 45 -14.13 3.68 -2.57
CA VAL A 45 -13.23 4.42 -1.67
C VAL A 45 -13.45 4.02 -0.21
N GLN A 46 -14.69 3.71 0.20
CA GLN A 46 -14.96 3.25 1.56
C GLN A 46 -14.36 1.88 1.82
N TYR A 47 -14.38 1.00 0.81
CA TYR A 47 -13.71 -0.30 0.88
C TYR A 47 -12.18 -0.14 0.87
N PHE A 48 -11.65 0.67 -0.04
CA PHE A 48 -10.22 0.96 -0.14
C PHE A 48 -9.63 1.47 1.19
N ASN A 49 -10.37 2.32 1.90
CA ASN A 49 -9.95 2.88 3.18
C ASN A 49 -9.87 1.86 4.33
N GLN A 50 -10.37 0.64 4.15
CA GLN A 50 -10.28 -0.46 5.12
C GLN A 50 -8.95 -1.24 5.02
N VAL A 51 -7.99 -0.72 4.25
CA VAL A 51 -6.63 -1.28 4.16
C VAL A 51 -5.99 -1.38 5.54
N HIS A 52 -5.36 -2.52 5.82
CA HIS A 52 -4.65 -2.76 7.07
C HIS A 52 -3.37 -3.57 6.82
N VAL A 53 -2.45 -3.55 7.80
CA VAL A 53 -1.24 -4.36 7.72
C VAL A 53 -1.58 -5.80 8.06
N PHE A 54 -1.13 -6.74 7.23
CA PHE A 54 -1.30 -8.18 7.44
C PHE A 54 0.00 -8.91 7.06
N LEU A 55 0.58 -9.66 8.01
CA LEU A 55 1.80 -10.47 7.84
C LEU A 55 2.98 -9.74 7.17
N GLY A 56 3.17 -8.46 7.48
CA GLY A 56 4.25 -7.65 6.90
C GLY A 56 3.95 -7.13 5.48
N SER A 57 2.69 -7.19 5.06
CA SER A 57 2.15 -6.57 3.86
C SER A 57 0.88 -5.77 4.13
N VAL A 58 0.14 -5.39 3.09
CA VAL A 58 -1.19 -4.76 3.21
C VAL A 58 -2.28 -5.68 2.67
N ALA A 59 -3.44 -5.65 3.30
CA ALA A 59 -4.61 -6.41 2.89
C ALA A 59 -5.92 -5.63 3.11
N TRP A 60 -6.99 -6.14 2.49
CA TRP A 60 -8.38 -5.67 2.61
C TRP A 60 -9.28 -6.77 3.21
N PRO A 61 -10.51 -6.43 3.68
CA PRO A 61 -11.39 -7.36 4.37
C PRO A 61 -11.73 -8.66 3.62
N HIS A 62 -11.81 -8.63 2.29
CA HIS A 62 -12.07 -9.82 1.46
C HIS A 62 -10.78 -10.49 0.96
N GLU A 63 -9.73 -10.48 1.80
CA GLU A 63 -8.49 -11.22 1.59
C GLU A 63 -7.67 -10.79 0.37
N GLN A 64 -7.98 -9.65 -0.27
CA GLN A 64 -7.06 -9.08 -1.25
C GLN A 64 -5.82 -8.57 -0.52
N ASP A 65 -4.65 -9.00 -0.97
CA ASP A 65 -3.36 -8.51 -0.50
C ASP A 65 -2.49 -8.09 -1.67
N ILE A 66 -1.51 -7.22 -1.39
CA ILE A 66 -0.46 -6.88 -2.36
C ILE A 66 0.83 -7.47 -1.82
N CYS A 67 1.67 -8.06 -2.68
CA CYS A 67 2.95 -8.61 -2.24
C CYS A 67 3.84 -7.52 -1.60
N PRO A 68 4.48 -7.77 -0.44
CA PRO A 68 5.31 -6.77 0.22
C PRO A 68 6.54 -6.36 -0.61
N ASP A 69 7.06 -7.26 -1.44
CA ASP A 69 8.16 -6.93 -2.36
C ASP A 69 7.71 -5.95 -3.44
N THR A 70 6.51 -6.12 -4.00
CA THR A 70 5.91 -5.15 -4.94
C THR A 70 5.69 -3.80 -4.28
N LEU A 71 5.13 -3.77 -3.07
CA LEU A 71 4.94 -2.54 -2.30
C LEU A 71 6.25 -1.80 -2.08
N TYR A 72 7.34 -2.52 -1.78
CA TYR A 72 8.64 -1.90 -1.58
C TYR A 72 9.28 -1.47 -2.90
N MET A 73 9.28 -2.29 -3.95
CA MET A 73 9.97 -1.96 -5.21
C MET A 73 9.27 -0.83 -5.98
N ASP A 74 7.94 -0.83 -6.03
CA ASP A 74 7.17 0.08 -6.87
C ASP A 74 6.67 1.32 -6.14
N SER A 75 6.85 1.40 -4.82
CA SER A 75 6.54 2.63 -4.08
C SER A 75 7.55 3.72 -4.39
N THR A 76 7.04 4.92 -4.65
CA THR A 76 7.88 6.11 -4.76
C THR A 76 8.35 6.48 -3.35
N ARG A 77 9.68 6.48 -3.14
CA ARG A 77 10.25 6.86 -1.84
C ARG A 77 9.94 8.31 -1.55
N THR A 78 9.27 8.52 -0.43
CA THR A 78 9.07 9.87 0.09
C THR A 78 10.33 10.20 0.87
N ARG A 79 11.26 10.92 0.25
CA ARG A 79 12.28 11.60 1.07
C ARG A 79 11.49 12.58 1.94
N ALA A 80 11.66 12.50 3.25
CA ALA A 80 11.46 13.69 4.06
C ALA A 80 12.46 14.70 3.49
N ASP A 81 11.97 15.65 2.71
CA ASP A 81 12.81 16.73 2.24
C ASP A 81 13.48 17.34 3.47
N ALA A 82 14.80 17.42 3.38
CA ALA A 82 15.65 18.05 4.35
C ALA A 82 15.08 19.46 4.63
N ALA A 83 14.65 19.65 5.87
CA ALA A 83 14.43 20.97 6.46
C ALA A 83 15.35 21.09 7.67
#